data_AF-Q2IEV4-F1
#
_entry.id   AF-Q2IEV4-F1
#
_cell.length_a   1.000
_cell.length_b   1.000
_cell.length_c   1.000
_cell.angle_alpha   90.00
_cell.angle_beta   90.00
_cell.angle_gamma   90.00
#
_symmetry.space_group_name_H-M   'P 1'
#
loop_
_entity.id
_entity.type
_entity.pdbx_description
1 polymer ?
#
loop_
_entity_poly.entity_id
_entity_poly.type
_entity_poly.pdbx_seq_one_letter_code
_entity_poly.pdbx_strand_id
1 'polypeptide(L)'
;MNRLKLWLYALIVVGAGAAALHLLTSDLRASALRQLDGRLQAGAARLAASQHALQAEANGVAALAARDAALLQALAPAAAPAAKGKGAPAAAPDPAARAAALDAAAAAALGAAQSELGTALAGARAVAVDAAELDRRAAEPSADADVVAALREALAGKPRRAVARAQGGLALAVAVPAGGAGALAVVVPLDAAWLRGVAAGTGVDLTLAVPGAKIASSAPAGADALAAAARGAAGRERDAGRLAPVKVDVLGVGVGAHGFLVGAAPAHRVLAVPVAGLQDAAVVVSAQAAPALAPVVRLQWNGAALLALLLVLGLLFGVLVRSAEPAPDVPADLLAAADRIGRGDFAARAPAMAGKMGTLSAALNRATEAAGAAAHGPAPSLTQEFFAAQAPAPEPESFRLPPRPPPAPVPPPPAAGATQRLDASALQGGAFEAAPVPARPPPAIVPEPPQAAPADLLQAAARTAAPEPGSDEEHWREVFRDFLRVRGECGEPVEGLTFERFRQKLEQNRATLVAKYGCRTVRFQVYVKEGKTALKATPVR
;
A
#
# COMPACT_ATOMS: atom_id res chain seq x y z
N MET A 1 -2.05 -11.17 47.16
CA MET A 1 -2.80 -11.53 45.93
C MET A 1 -2.57 -13.01 45.66
N ASN A 2 -3.59 -13.83 45.44
CA ASN A 2 -3.42 -15.27 45.17
C ASN A 2 -2.65 -15.45 43.83
N ARG A 3 -1.64 -16.34 43.79
CA ARG A 3 -0.84 -16.67 42.60
C ARG A 3 -1.71 -16.96 41.37
N LEU A 4 -2.82 -17.68 41.58
CA LEU A 4 -3.79 -17.98 40.53
C LEU A 4 -4.37 -16.71 39.90
N LYS A 5 -4.68 -15.69 40.71
CA LYS A 5 -5.20 -14.41 40.22
C LYS A 5 -4.16 -13.67 39.39
N LEU A 6 -2.89 -13.71 39.80
CA LEU A 6 -1.79 -13.06 39.06
C LEU A 6 -1.54 -13.75 37.72
N TRP A 7 -1.52 -15.09 37.68
CA TRP A 7 -1.38 -15.82 36.42
C TRP A 7 -2.59 -15.63 35.49
N LEU A 8 -3.81 -15.64 36.03
CA LEU A 8 -5.01 -15.34 35.24
C LEU A 8 -4.95 -13.92 34.66
N TYR A 9 -4.52 -12.94 35.46
CA TYR A 9 -4.34 -11.56 34.98
C TYR A 9 -3.29 -11.48 33.87
N ALA A 10 -2.13 -12.12 34.03
CA ALA A 10 -1.11 -12.18 32.99
C ALA A 10 -1.63 -12.81 31.69
N LEU A 11 -2.39 -13.91 31.78
CA LEU A 11 -3.03 -14.55 30.62
C LEU A 11 -4.05 -13.63 29.93
N ILE A 12 -4.88 -12.91 30.70
CA ILE A 12 -5.84 -11.95 30.15
C ILE A 12 -5.12 -10.81 29.42
N VAL A 13 -4.08 -10.25 30.03
CA VAL A 13 -3.30 -9.15 29.43
C VAL A 13 -2.60 -9.61 28.15
N VAL A 14 -1.96 -10.78 28.17
CA VAL A 14 -1.31 -11.36 26.99
C VAL A 14 -2.33 -11.70 25.90
N GLY A 15 -3.48 -12.27 26.26
CA GLY A 15 -4.56 -12.58 25.34
C GLY A 15 -5.16 -11.33 24.68
N ALA A 16 -5.43 -10.28 25.47
CA ALA A 16 -5.88 -8.99 24.96
C ALA A 16 -4.82 -8.33 24.06
N GLY A 17 -3.55 -8.39 24.43
CA GLY A 17 -2.44 -7.91 23.62
C GLY A 17 -2.29 -8.68 22.30
N ALA A 18 -2.46 -10.00 22.31
CA ALA A 18 -2.43 -10.83 21.11
C ALA A 18 -3.61 -10.50 20.17
N ALA A 19 -4.81 -10.31 20.72
CA ALA A 19 -5.98 -9.88 19.94
C ALA A 19 -5.77 -8.49 19.32
N ALA A 20 -5.25 -7.51 20.09
CA ALA A 20 -4.95 -6.18 19.59
C ALA A 20 -3.88 -6.20 18.49
N LEU A 21 -2.81 -6.98 18.66
CA LEU A 21 -1.77 -7.17 17.65
C LEU A 21 -2.34 -7.79 16.37
N HIS A 22 -3.24 -8.77 16.49
CA HIS A 22 -3.90 -9.40 15.35
C HIS A 22 -4.78 -8.42 14.57
N LEU A 23 -5.59 -7.61 15.26
CA LEU A 23 -6.44 -6.59 14.63
C LEU A 23 -5.60 -5.54 13.92
N LEU A 24 -4.60 -4.98 14.61
CA LEU A 24 -3.70 -3.96 14.04
C LEU A 24 -2.95 -4.48 12.80
N THR A 25 -2.38 -5.68 12.87
CA THR A 25 -1.65 -6.25 11.73
C THR A 25 -2.57 -6.61 10.57
N SER A 26 -3.83 -6.99 10.84
CA SER A 26 -4.85 -7.22 9.81
C SER A 26 -5.22 -5.93 9.08
N ASP A 27 -5.41 -4.82 9.81
CA ASP A 27 -5.72 -3.50 9.24
C ASP A 27 -4.55 -2.92 8.44
N LEU A 28 -3.32 -3.05 8.95
CA LEU A 28 -2.12 -2.64 8.24
C LEU A 28 -1.91 -3.46 6.96
N ARG A 29 -2.12 -4.77 7.01
CA ARG A 29 -2.08 -5.64 5.83
C ARG A 29 -3.12 -5.22 4.80
N ALA A 30 -4.38 -5.04 5.21
CA ALA A 30 -5.45 -4.61 4.30
C ALA A 30 -5.15 -3.24 3.67
N SER A 31 -4.61 -2.30 4.45
CA SER A 31 -4.22 -0.98 3.96
C SER A 31 -3.06 -1.03 2.97
N ALA A 32 -2.03 -1.84 3.25
CA ALA A 32 -0.92 -2.07 2.34
C ALA A 32 -1.39 -2.69 1.02
N LEU A 33 -2.32 -3.67 1.06
CA LEU A 33 -2.89 -4.26 -0.15
C LEU A 33 -3.71 -3.24 -0.96
N ARG A 34 -4.54 -2.41 -0.30
CA ARG A 34 -5.26 -1.32 -0.99
C ARG A 34 -4.33 -0.31 -1.66
N GLN A 35 -3.19 0.01 -1.04
CA GLN A 35 -2.18 0.87 -1.65
C GLN A 35 -1.55 0.23 -2.88
N LEU A 36 -1.28 -1.08 -2.85
CA LEU A 36 -0.80 -1.82 -4.02
C LEU A 36 -1.86 -1.82 -5.13
N ASP A 37 -3.12 -2.03 -4.81
CA ASP A 37 -4.22 -2.00 -5.79
C ASP A 37 -4.32 -0.62 -6.47
N GLY A 38 -4.21 0.47 -5.71
CA GLY A 38 -4.15 1.83 -6.27
C GLY A 38 -2.95 2.04 -7.20
N ARG A 39 -1.79 1.46 -6.87
CA ARG A 39 -0.60 1.47 -7.77
C ARG A 39 -0.84 0.67 -9.04
N LEU A 40 -1.49 -0.49 -8.96
CA LEU A 40 -1.82 -1.30 -10.13
C LEU A 40 -2.78 -0.56 -11.06
N GLN A 41 -3.81 0.09 -10.53
CA GLN A 41 -4.76 0.89 -11.32
C GLN A 41 -4.06 2.07 -11.99
N ALA A 42 -3.21 2.80 -11.27
CA ALA A 42 -2.40 3.88 -11.86
C ALA A 42 -1.44 3.37 -12.94
N GLY A 43 -0.82 2.21 -12.72
CA GLY A 43 0.04 1.54 -13.69
C GLY A 43 -0.72 1.11 -14.95
N ALA A 44 -1.93 0.58 -14.81
CA ALA A 44 -2.80 0.22 -15.92
C ALA A 44 -3.23 1.44 -16.74
N ALA A 45 -3.56 2.56 -16.09
CA ALA A 45 -3.88 3.81 -16.78
C ALA A 45 -2.69 4.36 -17.58
N ARG A 46 -1.47 4.30 -17.01
CA ARG A 46 -0.24 4.69 -17.72
C ARG A 46 0.07 3.77 -18.88
N LEU A 47 -0.10 2.46 -18.71
CA LEU A 47 0.06 1.47 -19.79
C LEU A 47 -0.87 1.80 -20.97
N ALA A 48 -2.16 2.06 -20.70
CA ALA A 48 -3.12 2.46 -21.73
C ALA A 48 -2.67 3.76 -22.45
N ALA A 49 -2.20 4.76 -21.70
CA ALA A 49 -1.66 5.98 -22.30
C ALA A 49 -0.42 5.71 -23.19
N SER A 50 0.51 4.86 -22.75
CA SER A 50 1.68 4.46 -23.53
C SER A 50 1.30 3.69 -24.81
N GLN A 51 0.30 2.82 -24.74
CA GLN A 51 -0.23 2.11 -25.91
C GLN A 51 -0.87 3.08 -26.92
N HIS A 52 -1.66 4.05 -26.44
CA HIS A 52 -2.25 5.08 -27.29
C HIS A 52 -1.20 5.97 -27.95
N ALA A 53 -0.16 6.37 -27.20
CA ALA A 53 0.95 7.15 -27.75
C ALA A 53 1.69 6.36 -28.86
N LEU A 54 2.06 5.10 -28.58
CA LEU A 54 2.69 4.23 -29.57
C LEU A 54 1.81 4.03 -30.82
N GLN A 55 0.50 3.91 -30.63
CA GLN A 55 -0.47 3.79 -31.72
C GLN A 55 -0.58 5.07 -32.56
N ALA A 56 -0.53 6.24 -31.94
CA ALA A 56 -0.51 7.51 -32.65
C ALA A 56 0.78 7.67 -33.47
N GLU A 57 1.93 7.36 -32.88
CA GLU A 57 3.24 7.39 -33.56
C GLU A 57 3.29 6.41 -34.74
N ALA A 58 2.93 5.14 -34.50
CA ALA A 58 2.88 4.12 -35.55
C ALA A 58 1.92 4.50 -36.70
N ASN A 59 0.79 5.14 -36.38
CA ASN A 59 -0.13 5.64 -37.40
C ASN A 59 0.44 6.81 -38.20
N GLY A 60 1.15 7.74 -37.56
CA GLY A 60 1.85 8.82 -38.26
C GLY A 60 2.92 8.28 -39.21
N VAL A 61 3.76 7.38 -38.71
CA VAL A 61 4.81 6.72 -39.50
C VAL A 61 4.23 5.91 -40.66
N ALA A 62 3.17 5.13 -40.42
CA ALA A 62 2.51 4.35 -41.48
C ALA A 62 1.91 5.25 -42.56
N ALA A 63 1.22 6.33 -42.17
CA ALA A 63 0.60 7.26 -43.12
C ALA A 63 1.63 8.00 -43.99
N LEU A 64 2.79 8.32 -43.43
CA LEU A 64 3.89 8.96 -44.16
C LEU A 64 4.60 7.96 -45.09
N ALA A 65 4.96 6.78 -44.57
CA ALA A 65 5.60 5.73 -45.35
C ALA A 65 4.73 5.26 -46.53
N ALA A 66 3.40 5.23 -46.37
CA ALA A 66 2.47 4.87 -47.45
C ALA A 66 2.43 5.89 -48.61
N ARG A 67 3.04 7.07 -48.45
CA ARG A 67 3.17 8.12 -49.48
C ARG A 67 4.54 8.12 -50.14
N ASP A 68 5.46 7.26 -49.72
CA ASP A 68 6.80 7.18 -50.29
C ASP A 68 6.75 6.80 -51.78
N ALA A 69 7.44 7.57 -52.60
CA ALA A 69 7.38 7.42 -54.06
C ALA A 69 7.98 6.08 -54.53
N ALA A 70 9.06 5.61 -53.90
CA ALA A 70 9.69 4.34 -54.28
C ALA A 70 8.82 3.15 -53.90
N LEU A 71 8.16 3.21 -52.73
CA LEU A 71 7.16 2.22 -52.33
C LEU A 71 5.97 2.20 -53.29
N LEU A 72 5.43 3.37 -53.65
CA LEU A 72 4.30 3.46 -54.59
C LEU A 72 4.67 2.92 -55.98
N GLN A 73 5.91 3.14 -56.43
CA GLN A 73 6.41 2.58 -57.69
C GLN A 73 6.54 1.06 -57.61
N ALA A 74 7.01 0.51 -56.48
CA ALA A 74 7.11 -0.94 -56.28
C ALA A 74 5.74 -1.63 -56.19
N LEU A 75 4.75 -0.94 -55.61
CA LEU A 75 3.35 -1.41 -55.51
C LEU A 75 2.57 -1.29 -56.83
N ALA A 76 3.05 -0.51 -57.80
CA ALA A 76 2.39 -0.39 -59.08
C ALA A 76 2.24 -1.78 -59.74
N PRO A 77 1.09 -2.07 -60.37
CA PRO A 77 0.96 -3.28 -61.17
C PRO A 77 2.09 -3.27 -62.22
N ALA A 78 2.77 -4.40 -62.40
CA ALA A 78 3.77 -4.52 -63.45
C ALA A 78 3.09 -4.10 -64.75
N ALA A 79 3.57 -3.00 -65.37
CA ALA A 79 2.97 -2.49 -66.58
C ALA A 79 2.89 -3.65 -67.58
N ALA A 80 1.68 -3.97 -68.03
CA ALA A 80 1.49 -5.04 -68.99
C ALA A 80 2.44 -4.75 -70.17
N PRO A 81 3.32 -5.70 -70.55
CA PRO A 81 4.31 -5.43 -71.59
C PRO A 81 3.56 -4.93 -72.82
N ALA A 82 3.85 -3.69 -73.22
CA ALA A 82 3.14 -3.05 -74.32
C ALA A 82 3.25 -3.96 -75.54
N ALA A 83 2.11 -4.40 -76.08
CA ALA A 83 2.00 -5.41 -77.13
C ALA A 83 2.46 -4.91 -78.52
N LYS A 84 3.65 -4.30 -78.60
CA LYS A 84 4.27 -3.81 -79.82
C LYS A 84 5.47 -4.67 -80.18
N GLY A 85 5.21 -5.73 -80.92
CA GLY A 85 6.24 -6.51 -81.60
C GLY A 85 6.03 -8.00 -81.42
N LYS A 86 6.13 -8.73 -82.52
CA LYS A 86 6.01 -10.20 -82.64
C LYS A 86 7.22 -10.93 -82.04
N GLY A 87 7.71 -10.45 -80.90
CA GLY A 87 8.81 -11.00 -80.12
C GLY A 87 8.27 -11.76 -78.91
N ALA A 88 8.99 -12.78 -78.47
CA ALA A 88 8.59 -13.67 -77.38
C ALA A 88 8.06 -12.89 -76.15
N PRO A 89 7.00 -13.39 -75.47
CA PRO A 89 6.46 -12.75 -74.27
C PRO A 89 7.59 -12.61 -73.24
N ALA A 90 7.83 -11.38 -72.77
CA ALA A 90 8.74 -11.14 -71.67
C ALA A 90 8.28 -12.00 -70.48
N ALA A 91 9.19 -12.83 -69.96
CA ALA A 91 8.89 -13.68 -68.81
C ALA A 91 8.37 -12.81 -67.67
N ALA A 92 7.26 -13.23 -67.04
CA ALA A 92 6.75 -12.54 -65.87
C ALA A 92 7.86 -12.49 -64.80
N PRO A 93 8.05 -11.34 -64.13
CA PRO A 93 9.04 -11.25 -63.07
C PRO A 93 8.80 -12.31 -62.01
N ASP A 94 9.88 -12.93 -61.53
CA ASP A 94 9.83 -13.94 -60.47
C ASP A 94 9.07 -13.37 -59.26
N PRO A 95 7.98 -14.02 -58.80
CA PRO A 95 7.18 -13.54 -57.66
C PRO A 95 8.02 -13.37 -56.39
N ALA A 96 9.05 -14.21 -56.19
CA ALA A 96 9.94 -14.08 -55.03
C ALA A 96 10.80 -12.81 -55.12
N ALA A 97 11.33 -12.49 -56.30
CA ALA A 97 12.09 -11.27 -56.53
C ALA A 97 11.22 -10.01 -56.35
N ARG A 98 9.95 -10.06 -56.79
CA ARG A 98 8.98 -8.97 -56.58
C ARG A 98 8.68 -8.77 -55.08
N ALA A 99 8.43 -9.85 -54.34
CA ALA A 99 8.19 -9.78 -52.90
C ALA A 99 9.39 -9.19 -52.14
N ALA A 100 10.60 -9.62 -52.46
CA ALA A 100 11.82 -9.07 -51.87
C ALA A 100 12.01 -7.57 -52.18
N ALA A 101 11.71 -7.14 -53.42
CA ALA A 101 11.76 -5.73 -53.81
C ALA A 101 10.72 -4.88 -53.05
N LEU A 102 9.52 -5.41 -52.85
CA LEU A 102 8.47 -4.76 -52.04
C LEU A 102 8.86 -4.64 -50.57
N ASP A 103 9.39 -5.71 -49.97
CA ASP A 103 9.83 -5.69 -48.57
C ASP A 103 10.99 -4.69 -48.38
N ALA A 104 11.94 -4.62 -49.33
CA ALA A 104 13.03 -3.65 -49.31
C ALA A 104 12.53 -2.20 -49.44
N ALA A 105 11.59 -1.94 -50.36
CA ALA A 105 10.98 -0.62 -50.53
C ALA A 105 10.17 -0.20 -49.29
N ALA A 106 9.44 -1.12 -48.68
CA ALA A 106 8.69 -0.88 -47.45
C ALA A 106 9.61 -0.54 -46.27
N ALA A 107 10.72 -1.27 -46.12
CA ALA A 107 11.71 -0.98 -45.09
C ALA A 107 12.39 0.39 -45.28
N ALA A 108 12.73 0.75 -46.52
CA ALA A 108 13.27 2.07 -46.85
C ALA A 108 12.27 3.20 -46.54
N ALA A 109 11.01 3.03 -46.94
CA ALA A 109 9.94 3.99 -46.67
C ALA A 109 9.68 4.17 -45.16
N LEU A 110 9.74 3.08 -44.38
CA LEU A 110 9.66 3.14 -42.92
C LEU A 110 10.81 3.96 -42.32
N GLY A 111 12.04 3.71 -42.74
CA GLY A 111 13.22 4.44 -42.26
C GLY A 111 13.16 5.93 -42.59
N ALA A 112 12.74 6.28 -43.80
CA ALA A 112 12.52 7.67 -44.21
C ALA A 112 11.44 8.35 -43.35
N ALA A 113 10.30 7.70 -43.15
CA ALA A 113 9.20 8.23 -42.36
C ALA A 113 9.58 8.42 -40.88
N GLN A 114 10.34 7.50 -40.30
CA GLN A 114 10.87 7.62 -38.93
C GLN A 114 11.82 8.81 -38.79
N SER A 115 12.74 8.96 -39.76
CA SER A 115 13.69 10.07 -39.78
C SER A 115 12.99 11.43 -39.92
N GLU A 116 11.96 11.52 -40.76
CA GLU A 116 11.21 12.76 -40.99
C GLU A 116 10.38 13.18 -39.76
N LEU A 117 9.75 12.20 -39.09
CA LEU A 117 8.97 12.48 -37.86
C LEU A 117 9.84 12.62 -36.61
N GLY A 118 11.15 12.33 -36.69
CA GLY A 118 12.03 12.29 -35.52
C GLY A 118 11.61 11.23 -34.50
N THR A 119 10.98 10.15 -34.94
CA THR A 119 10.49 9.06 -34.07
C THR A 119 11.26 7.78 -34.35
N ALA A 120 11.56 7.01 -33.30
CA ALA A 120 12.25 5.72 -33.42
C ALA A 120 11.36 4.61 -32.86
N LEU A 121 10.60 3.93 -33.73
CA LEU A 121 9.82 2.77 -33.32
C LEU A 121 10.75 1.56 -33.24
N ALA A 122 11.27 1.29 -32.05
CA ALA A 122 12.25 0.22 -31.83
C ALA A 122 11.73 -1.13 -32.32
N GLY A 123 12.51 -1.78 -33.20
CA GLY A 123 12.17 -3.08 -33.78
C GLY A 123 10.98 -3.09 -34.74
N ALA A 124 10.45 -1.93 -35.13
CA ALA A 124 9.36 -1.86 -36.08
C ALA A 124 9.79 -2.38 -37.46
N ARG A 125 8.89 -3.10 -38.12
CA ARG A 125 9.03 -3.53 -39.51
C ARG A 125 7.85 -3.04 -40.34
N ALA A 126 8.09 -2.85 -41.63
CA ALA A 126 7.05 -2.53 -42.58
C ALA A 126 6.78 -3.73 -43.50
N VAL A 127 5.52 -4.00 -43.76
CA VAL A 127 5.06 -5.06 -44.67
C VAL A 127 4.14 -4.41 -45.70
N ALA A 128 4.56 -4.43 -46.96
CA ALA A 128 3.75 -3.91 -48.07
C ALA A 128 3.25 -5.07 -48.93
N VAL A 129 2.00 -4.99 -49.36
CA VAL A 129 1.39 -6.00 -50.24
C VAL A 129 0.53 -5.35 -51.31
N ASP A 130 0.54 -5.95 -52.49
CA ASP A 130 -0.51 -5.77 -53.50
C ASP A 130 -1.55 -6.91 -53.36
N ALA A 131 -2.61 -6.89 -54.18
CA ALA A 131 -3.66 -7.90 -54.12
C ALA A 131 -3.14 -9.34 -54.34
N ALA A 132 -2.21 -9.54 -55.27
CA ALA A 132 -1.69 -10.87 -55.61
C ALA A 132 -0.76 -11.42 -54.51
N GLU A 133 0.06 -10.55 -53.92
CA GLU A 133 0.92 -10.88 -52.78
C GLU A 133 0.09 -11.19 -51.53
N LEU A 134 -0.99 -10.43 -51.29
CA LEU A 134 -1.89 -10.66 -50.17
C LEU A 134 -2.56 -12.04 -50.24
N ASP A 135 -3.03 -12.44 -51.42
CA ASP A 135 -3.65 -13.77 -51.63
C ASP A 135 -2.63 -14.89 -51.39
N ARG A 136 -1.38 -14.70 -51.84
CA ARG A 136 -0.29 -15.65 -51.59
C ARG A 136 -0.01 -15.80 -50.09
N ARG A 137 0.18 -14.69 -49.38
CA ARG A 137 0.45 -14.68 -47.93
C ARG A 137 -0.73 -15.20 -47.12
N ALA A 138 -1.96 -15.05 -47.62
CA ALA A 138 -3.15 -15.61 -47.00
C ALA A 138 -3.28 -17.12 -47.16
N ALA A 139 -2.68 -17.70 -48.22
CA ALA A 139 -2.66 -19.14 -48.45
C ALA A 139 -1.62 -19.86 -47.56
N GLU A 140 -0.59 -19.14 -47.10
CA GLU A 140 0.42 -19.68 -46.19
C GLU A 140 -0.09 -19.62 -44.74
N PRO A 141 -0.10 -20.74 -43.99
CA PRO A 141 -0.38 -20.75 -42.57
C PRO A 141 0.78 -20.07 -41.82
N SER A 142 0.74 -18.74 -41.77
CA SER A 142 1.81 -17.93 -41.19
C SER A 142 1.45 -17.43 -39.79
N ALA A 143 2.48 -17.15 -38.99
CA ALA A 143 2.35 -16.52 -37.69
C ALA A 143 1.83 -15.06 -37.75
N ASP A 144 1.58 -14.55 -38.95
CA ASP A 144 1.21 -13.16 -39.25
C ASP A 144 -0.26 -13.05 -39.76
N ALA A 145 -1.11 -14.07 -39.54
CA ALA A 145 -2.49 -14.09 -40.03
C ALA A 145 -3.32 -12.83 -39.66
N ASP A 146 -3.12 -12.29 -38.45
CA ASP A 146 -3.77 -11.05 -37.99
C ASP A 146 -3.29 -9.82 -38.77
N VAL A 147 -1.99 -9.78 -39.13
CA VAL A 147 -1.39 -8.71 -39.95
C VAL A 147 -1.93 -8.79 -41.38
N VAL A 148 -2.05 -9.99 -41.94
CA VAL A 148 -2.65 -10.22 -43.26
C VAL A 148 -4.12 -9.78 -43.29
N ALA A 149 -4.89 -10.07 -42.23
CA ALA A 149 -6.26 -9.61 -42.11
C ALA A 149 -6.36 -8.07 -42.04
N ALA A 150 -5.41 -7.41 -41.35
CA ALA A 150 -5.33 -5.95 -41.32
C ALA A 150 -4.97 -5.34 -42.68
N LEU A 151 -4.01 -5.94 -43.39
CA LEU A 151 -3.64 -5.53 -44.75
C LEU A 151 -4.80 -5.68 -45.74
N ARG A 152 -5.60 -6.74 -45.62
CA ARG A 152 -6.81 -6.92 -46.46
C ARG A 152 -7.82 -5.80 -46.30
N GLU A 153 -8.09 -5.36 -45.06
CA GLU A 153 -8.98 -4.23 -44.82
C GLU A 153 -8.41 -2.91 -45.32
N ALA A 154 -7.10 -2.70 -45.14
CA ALA A 154 -6.40 -1.53 -45.66
C ALA A 154 -6.43 -1.47 -47.19
N LEU A 155 -6.29 -2.60 -47.87
CA LEU A 155 -6.42 -2.71 -49.33
C LEU A 155 -7.83 -2.35 -49.82
N ALA A 156 -8.86 -2.61 -49.00
CA ALA A 156 -10.23 -2.16 -49.23
C ALA A 156 -10.47 -0.68 -48.86
N GLY A 157 -9.41 0.10 -48.62
CA GLY A 157 -9.47 1.53 -48.29
C GLY A 157 -9.81 1.82 -46.82
N LYS A 158 -9.88 0.81 -45.95
CA LYS A 158 -10.21 0.99 -44.54
C LYS A 158 -8.96 0.83 -43.67
N PRO A 159 -8.38 1.92 -43.13
CA PRO A 159 -7.23 1.79 -42.25
C PRO A 159 -7.62 0.98 -41.01
N ARG A 160 -6.77 0.01 -40.62
CA ARG A 160 -7.00 -0.85 -39.47
C ARG A 160 -5.87 -0.70 -38.46
N ARG A 161 -6.23 -0.64 -37.18
CA ARG A 161 -5.29 -0.63 -36.06
C ARG A 161 -5.67 -1.74 -35.11
N ALA A 162 -4.76 -2.67 -34.86
CA ALA A 162 -5.03 -3.79 -33.97
C ALA A 162 -3.74 -4.28 -33.32
N VAL A 163 -3.87 -4.90 -32.13
CA VAL A 163 -2.81 -5.76 -31.63
C VAL A 163 -2.95 -7.10 -32.35
N ALA A 164 -1.86 -7.56 -32.96
CA ALA A 164 -1.81 -8.71 -33.83
C ALA A 164 -0.75 -9.69 -33.33
N ARG A 165 -0.96 -10.99 -33.58
CA ARG A 165 0.10 -11.99 -33.48
C ARG A 165 1.02 -11.81 -34.69
N ALA A 166 2.32 -11.67 -34.40
CA ALA A 166 3.35 -11.51 -35.42
C ALA A 166 4.66 -12.15 -34.97
N GLN A 167 5.30 -12.94 -35.84
CA GLN A 167 6.59 -13.62 -35.55
C GLN A 167 6.62 -14.41 -34.22
N GLY A 168 5.50 -15.02 -33.82
CA GLY A 168 5.39 -15.78 -32.56
C GLY A 168 5.29 -14.93 -31.29
N GLY A 169 5.18 -13.61 -31.42
CA GLY A 169 4.91 -12.67 -30.35
C GLY A 169 3.67 -11.82 -30.62
N LEU A 170 3.46 -10.79 -29.78
CA LEU A 170 2.50 -9.73 -30.06
C LEU A 170 3.19 -8.53 -30.65
N ALA A 171 2.49 -7.89 -31.58
CA ALA A 171 2.87 -6.61 -32.12
C ALA A 171 1.65 -5.71 -32.25
N LEU A 172 1.88 -4.40 -32.18
CA LEU A 172 0.93 -3.43 -32.65
C LEU A 172 1.04 -3.34 -34.17
N ALA A 173 -0.04 -3.63 -34.89
CA ALA A 173 -0.12 -3.50 -36.33
C ALA A 173 -1.00 -2.32 -36.72
N VAL A 174 -0.44 -1.41 -37.52
CA VAL A 174 -1.17 -0.30 -38.14
C VAL A 174 -1.10 -0.45 -39.65
N ALA A 175 -2.23 -0.82 -40.25
CA ALA A 175 -2.36 -1.01 -41.70
C ALA A 175 -3.10 0.16 -42.34
N VAL A 176 -2.52 0.71 -43.41
CA VAL A 176 -3.04 1.87 -44.16
C VAL A 176 -3.00 1.57 -45.66
N PRO A 177 -3.92 2.13 -46.46
CA PRO A 177 -3.84 2.05 -47.92
C PRO A 177 -2.59 2.77 -48.44
N ALA A 178 -1.92 2.17 -49.42
CA ALA A 178 -0.73 2.71 -50.07
C ALA A 178 -0.96 2.77 -51.59
N GLY A 179 -1.31 3.95 -52.09
CA GLY A 179 -1.69 4.14 -53.49
C GLY A 179 -3.07 3.55 -53.83
N GLY A 180 -3.30 3.25 -55.11
CA GLY A 180 -4.58 2.73 -55.60
C GLY A 180 -4.69 1.19 -55.63
N ALA A 181 -3.60 0.47 -55.41
CA ALA A 181 -3.54 -0.98 -55.60
C ALA A 181 -2.78 -1.73 -54.48
N GLY A 182 -2.34 -1.03 -53.43
CA GLY A 182 -1.51 -1.59 -52.38
C GLY A 182 -1.93 -1.21 -50.97
N ALA A 183 -1.39 -1.93 -50.00
CA ALA A 183 -1.53 -1.66 -48.58
C ALA A 183 -0.18 -1.77 -47.88
N LEU A 184 0.02 -0.98 -46.84
CA LEU A 184 1.21 -0.98 -45.99
C LEU A 184 0.80 -1.23 -44.54
N ALA A 185 1.46 -2.15 -43.86
CA ALA A 185 1.35 -2.34 -42.42
C ALA A 185 2.69 -2.04 -41.74
N VAL A 186 2.64 -1.17 -40.74
CA VAL A 186 3.75 -0.99 -39.79
C VAL A 186 3.46 -1.86 -38.57
N VAL A 187 4.39 -2.75 -38.26
CA VAL A 187 4.28 -3.76 -37.20
C VAL A 187 5.35 -3.45 -36.15
N VAL A 188 4.92 -3.05 -34.95
CA VAL A 188 5.81 -2.69 -33.83
C VAL A 188 5.76 -3.79 -32.77
N PRO A 189 6.87 -4.47 -32.45
CA PRO A 189 6.87 -5.57 -31.49
C PRO A 189 6.56 -5.06 -30.07
N LEU A 190 5.67 -5.76 -29.37
CA LEU A 190 5.38 -5.53 -27.95
C LEU A 190 6.19 -6.52 -27.11
N ASP A 191 7.52 -6.38 -27.18
CA ASP A 191 8.47 -7.31 -26.59
C ASP A 191 8.85 -6.97 -25.14
N ALA A 192 9.77 -7.74 -24.56
CA ALA A 192 10.27 -7.51 -23.21
C ALA A 192 11.01 -6.17 -23.07
N ALA A 193 11.60 -5.62 -24.13
CA ALA A 193 12.29 -4.32 -24.07
C ALA A 193 11.28 -3.19 -23.96
N TRP A 194 10.22 -3.22 -24.78
CA TRP A 194 9.10 -2.27 -24.66
C TRP A 194 8.45 -2.35 -23.28
N LEU A 195 8.15 -3.57 -22.79
CA LEU A 195 7.56 -3.77 -21.47
C LEU A 195 8.44 -3.22 -20.35
N ARG A 196 9.77 -3.38 -20.41
CA ARG A 196 10.70 -2.80 -19.43
C ARG A 196 10.69 -1.27 -19.48
N GLY A 197 10.62 -0.68 -20.67
CA GLY A 197 10.51 0.77 -20.83
C GLY A 197 9.26 1.33 -20.16
N VAL A 198 8.10 0.70 -20.38
CA VAL A 198 6.85 1.10 -19.72
C VAL A 198 6.90 0.82 -18.22
N ALA A 199 7.37 -0.35 -17.79
CA ALA A 199 7.48 -0.73 -16.37
C ALA A 199 8.34 0.26 -15.56
N ALA A 200 9.46 0.72 -16.13
CA ALA A 200 10.32 1.71 -15.49
C ALA A 200 9.58 3.04 -15.21
N GLY A 201 8.69 3.47 -16.10
CA GLY A 201 7.90 4.69 -15.94
C GLY A 201 6.68 4.53 -15.02
N THR A 202 6.17 3.31 -14.83
CA THR A 202 4.98 3.04 -14.00
C THR A 202 5.32 2.58 -12.59
N GLY A 203 6.48 1.97 -12.38
CA GLY A 203 6.87 1.36 -11.10
C GLY A 203 6.14 0.04 -10.81
N VAL A 204 5.54 -0.58 -11.83
CA VAL A 204 4.88 -1.90 -11.75
C VAL A 204 5.44 -2.82 -12.82
N ASP A 205 5.47 -4.11 -12.50
CA ASP A 205 5.96 -5.16 -13.40
C ASP A 205 4.85 -5.52 -14.40
N LEU A 206 5.18 -5.51 -15.69
CA LEU A 206 4.27 -5.87 -16.79
C LEU A 206 4.63 -7.24 -17.36
N THR A 207 3.62 -8.10 -17.53
CA THR A 207 3.72 -9.41 -18.19
C THR A 207 2.65 -9.53 -19.27
N LEU A 208 3.04 -9.89 -20.48
CA LEU A 208 2.15 -10.10 -21.61
C LEU A 208 1.78 -11.57 -21.72
N ALA A 209 0.51 -11.90 -21.50
CA ALA A 209 0.00 -13.26 -21.50
C ALA A 209 -0.98 -13.44 -22.68
N VAL A 210 -0.56 -14.23 -23.68
CA VAL A 210 -1.38 -14.56 -24.84
C VAL A 210 -1.40 -16.06 -25.04
N PRO A 211 -2.59 -16.68 -25.22
CA PRO A 211 -2.68 -18.10 -25.52
C PRO A 211 -1.91 -18.46 -26.79
N GLY A 212 -0.97 -19.40 -26.66
CA GLY A 212 -0.17 -19.92 -27.77
C GLY A 212 1.04 -19.07 -28.17
N ALA A 213 1.31 -17.94 -27.51
CA ALA A 213 2.50 -17.14 -27.74
C ALA A 213 3.49 -17.26 -26.56
N LYS A 214 4.76 -16.93 -26.81
CA LYS A 214 5.78 -16.86 -25.76
C LYS A 214 5.44 -15.69 -24.81
N ILE A 215 5.43 -15.97 -23.51
CA ILE A 215 5.21 -14.94 -22.50
C ILE A 215 6.39 -13.96 -22.52
N ALA A 216 6.09 -12.67 -22.67
CA ALA A 216 7.05 -11.59 -22.54
C ALA A 216 6.82 -10.90 -21.19
N SER A 217 7.88 -10.65 -20.42
CA SER A 217 7.77 -9.97 -19.13
C SER A 217 8.91 -8.98 -18.91
N SER A 218 8.59 -7.88 -18.24
CA SER A 218 9.57 -6.95 -17.69
C SER A 218 10.33 -7.55 -16.49
N ALA A 219 9.70 -8.49 -15.75
CA ALA A 219 10.28 -9.25 -14.65
C ALA A 219 10.13 -10.76 -14.94
N PRO A 220 11.17 -11.44 -15.47
CA PRO A 220 11.03 -12.82 -15.96
C PRO A 220 10.78 -13.83 -14.83
N ALA A 221 11.25 -13.55 -13.62
CA ALA A 221 11.03 -14.41 -12.46
C ALA A 221 9.53 -14.46 -12.10
N GLY A 222 8.91 -15.64 -12.23
CA GLY A 222 7.50 -15.85 -11.88
C GLY A 222 6.48 -15.44 -12.95
N ALA A 223 6.91 -15.09 -14.17
CA ALA A 223 6.02 -14.66 -15.25
C ALA A 223 4.89 -15.67 -15.55
N ASP A 224 5.18 -16.98 -15.51
CA ASP A 224 4.17 -18.03 -15.73
C ASP A 224 3.09 -18.04 -14.64
N ALA A 225 3.48 -17.81 -13.38
CA ALA A 225 2.55 -17.75 -12.25
C ALA A 225 1.66 -16.50 -12.33
N LEU A 226 2.23 -15.36 -12.74
CA LEU A 226 1.49 -14.11 -12.98
C LEU A 226 0.49 -14.26 -14.13
N ALA A 227 0.94 -14.84 -15.25
CA ALA A 227 0.10 -15.14 -16.40
C ALA A 227 -1.04 -16.12 -16.05
N ALA A 228 -0.76 -17.14 -15.23
CA ALA A 228 -1.77 -18.08 -14.75
C ALA A 228 -2.81 -17.40 -13.83
N ALA A 229 -2.38 -16.54 -12.91
CA ALA A 229 -3.27 -15.83 -11.99
C ALA A 229 -4.23 -14.85 -12.71
N ALA A 230 -3.78 -14.30 -13.83
CA ALA A 230 -4.56 -13.36 -14.64
C ALA A 230 -5.66 -14.00 -15.49
N ARG A 231 -5.63 -15.32 -15.73
CA ARG A 231 -6.63 -15.99 -16.57
C ARG A 231 -8.03 -15.87 -15.97
N GLY A 232 -8.99 -15.41 -16.78
CA GLY A 232 -10.38 -15.21 -16.37
C GLY A 232 -10.58 -14.11 -15.31
N ALA A 233 -9.62 -13.19 -15.17
CA ALA A 233 -9.62 -12.12 -14.16
C ALA A 233 -9.64 -10.71 -14.76
N ALA A 234 -10.13 -10.54 -16.00
CA ALA A 234 -10.09 -9.25 -16.68
C ALA A 234 -10.74 -8.15 -15.83
N GLY A 235 -9.98 -7.07 -15.58
CA GLY A 235 -10.43 -5.90 -14.84
C GLY A 235 -10.62 -6.10 -13.33
N ARG A 236 -10.16 -7.21 -12.73
CA ARG A 236 -10.22 -7.44 -11.28
C ARG A 236 -8.85 -7.69 -10.69
N GLU A 237 -8.58 -7.13 -9.51
CA GLU A 237 -7.35 -7.43 -8.78
C GLU A 237 -7.37 -8.87 -8.25
N ARG A 238 -6.23 -9.56 -8.35
CA ARG A 238 -6.04 -10.90 -7.79
C ARG A 238 -4.70 -11.04 -7.08
N ASP A 239 -4.66 -12.06 -6.24
CA ASP A 239 -3.46 -12.52 -5.56
C ASP A 239 -2.72 -13.55 -6.43
N ALA A 240 -1.39 -13.41 -6.51
CA ALA A 240 -0.54 -14.37 -7.19
C ALA A 240 0.62 -14.80 -6.27
N GLY A 241 0.81 -16.11 -6.15
CA GLY A 241 1.86 -16.72 -5.33
C GLY A 241 1.67 -16.52 -3.83
N ARG A 242 2.68 -16.94 -3.04
CA ARG A 242 2.75 -16.73 -1.59
C ARG A 242 3.99 -15.92 -1.23
N LEU A 243 3.83 -14.96 -0.32
CA LEU A 243 4.90 -14.10 0.13
C LEU A 243 6.11 -14.94 0.62
N ALA A 244 7.28 -14.63 0.08
CA ALA A 244 8.51 -15.27 0.53
C ALA A 244 8.80 -14.92 2.00
N PRO A 245 9.45 -15.83 2.77
CA PRO A 245 9.83 -15.55 4.15
C PRO A 245 10.67 -14.28 4.25
N VAL A 246 10.31 -13.39 5.19
CA VAL A 246 10.98 -12.12 5.44
C VAL A 246 11.98 -12.33 6.58
N LYS A 247 13.21 -11.79 6.44
CA LYS A 247 14.15 -11.77 7.57
C LYS A 247 13.61 -10.90 8.69
N VAL A 248 13.46 -11.51 9.86
CA VAL A 248 12.96 -10.88 11.07
C VAL A 248 14.06 -10.85 12.12
N ASP A 249 14.23 -9.69 12.74
CA ASP A 249 15.09 -9.47 13.89
C ASP A 249 14.20 -9.08 15.07
N VAL A 250 14.25 -9.88 16.13
CA VAL A 250 13.47 -9.68 17.35
C VAL A 250 14.41 -9.17 18.43
N LEU A 251 14.22 -7.92 18.88
CA LEU A 251 15.06 -7.30 19.91
C LEU A 251 16.56 -7.35 19.59
N GLY A 252 16.92 -7.23 18.31
CA GLY A 252 18.31 -7.30 17.83
C GLY A 252 18.86 -8.71 17.64
N VAL A 253 18.06 -9.76 17.91
CA VAL A 253 18.42 -11.15 17.66
C VAL A 253 17.74 -11.63 16.37
N GLY A 254 18.53 -12.02 15.38
CA GLY A 254 18.00 -12.57 14.13
C GLY A 254 17.35 -13.93 14.35
N VAL A 255 16.02 -13.99 14.18
CA VAL A 255 15.24 -15.23 14.36
C VAL A 255 15.10 -16.04 13.06
N GLY A 256 15.68 -15.57 11.96
CA GLY A 256 15.62 -16.22 10.65
C GLY A 256 14.60 -15.59 9.71
N ALA A 257 14.24 -16.31 8.65
CA ALA A 257 13.27 -15.85 7.66
C ALA A 257 11.89 -16.47 7.94
N HIS A 258 10.88 -15.63 8.15
CA HIS A 258 9.54 -16.05 8.57
C HIS A 258 8.44 -15.40 7.74
N GLY A 259 7.30 -16.09 7.62
CA GLY A 259 6.06 -15.52 7.09
C GLY A 259 5.23 -14.81 8.16
N PHE A 260 3.98 -14.49 7.81
CA PHE A 260 2.99 -14.05 8.80
C PHE A 260 2.72 -15.15 9.83
N LEU A 261 2.54 -14.78 11.11
CA LEU A 261 2.15 -15.74 12.15
C LEU A 261 0.72 -16.26 11.95
N VAL A 262 -0.16 -15.45 11.34
CA VAL A 262 -1.57 -15.77 11.13
C VAL A 262 -1.97 -15.43 9.70
N GLY A 263 -2.42 -16.44 8.96
CA GLY A 263 -2.85 -16.34 7.58
C GLY A 263 -1.69 -16.34 6.57
N ALA A 264 -2.04 -16.20 5.29
CA ALA A 264 -1.10 -16.08 4.19
C ALA A 264 -1.22 -14.69 3.55
N ALA A 265 -0.17 -14.27 2.87
CA ALA A 265 -0.17 -13.09 2.03
C ALA A 265 0.30 -13.46 0.62
N PRO A 266 -0.20 -12.76 -0.42
CA PRO A 266 0.27 -12.96 -1.79
C PRO A 266 1.74 -12.56 -1.94
N ALA A 267 2.43 -13.16 -2.92
CA ALA A 267 3.73 -12.66 -3.35
C ALA A 267 3.57 -11.39 -4.21
N HIS A 268 2.56 -11.39 -5.08
CA HIS A 268 2.25 -10.29 -5.98
C HIS A 268 0.74 -10.00 -5.96
N ARG A 269 0.41 -8.72 -6.11
CA ARG A 269 -0.93 -8.30 -6.53
C ARG A 269 -0.92 -8.12 -8.04
N VAL A 270 -1.94 -8.61 -8.72
CA VAL A 270 -2.04 -8.60 -10.18
C VAL A 270 -3.35 -8.00 -10.64
N LEU A 271 -3.32 -7.29 -11.77
CA LEU A 271 -4.48 -6.74 -12.47
C LEU A 271 -4.35 -7.10 -13.96
N ALA A 272 -5.33 -7.83 -14.48
CA ALA A 272 -5.36 -8.20 -15.89
C ALA A 272 -6.06 -7.12 -16.72
N VAL A 273 -5.32 -6.48 -17.62
CA VAL A 273 -5.84 -5.49 -18.58
C VAL A 273 -6.08 -6.20 -19.91
N PRO A 274 -7.33 -6.32 -20.37
CA PRO A 274 -7.62 -7.01 -21.63
C PRO A 274 -7.01 -6.26 -22.82
N VAL A 275 -6.47 -7.02 -23.77
CA VAL A 275 -5.93 -6.45 -25.02
C VAL A 275 -7.06 -6.37 -26.04
N ALA A 276 -7.38 -5.16 -26.51
CA ALA A 276 -8.43 -4.97 -27.49
C ALA A 276 -8.14 -5.73 -28.80
N GLY A 277 -9.14 -6.48 -29.29
CA GLY A 277 -9.08 -7.21 -30.56
C GLY A 277 -8.57 -8.65 -30.47
N LEU A 278 -8.06 -9.10 -29.31
CA LEU A 278 -7.59 -10.47 -29.13
C LEU A 278 -8.36 -11.16 -28.01
N GLN A 279 -8.98 -12.31 -28.33
CA GLN A 279 -9.65 -13.13 -27.33
C GLN A 279 -8.62 -13.72 -26.36
N ASP A 280 -8.93 -13.65 -25.06
CA ASP A 280 -8.12 -14.19 -23.96
C ASP A 280 -6.69 -13.63 -23.84
N ALA A 281 -6.36 -12.55 -24.56
CA ALA A 281 -5.09 -11.85 -24.41
C ALA A 281 -5.21 -10.77 -23.34
N ALA A 282 -4.25 -10.75 -22.42
CA ALA A 282 -4.19 -9.73 -21.37
C ALA A 282 -2.76 -9.27 -21.12
N VAL A 283 -2.61 -7.97 -20.84
CA VAL A 283 -1.42 -7.43 -20.18
C VAL A 283 -1.65 -7.51 -18.68
N VAL A 284 -0.85 -8.31 -18.00
CA VAL A 284 -0.86 -8.45 -16.54
C VAL A 284 0.02 -7.35 -15.96
N VAL A 285 -0.61 -6.43 -15.25
CA VAL A 285 0.07 -5.43 -14.42
C VAL A 285 0.24 -6.03 -13.03
N SER A 286 1.44 -6.02 -12.48
CA SER A 286 1.75 -6.69 -11.22
C SER A 286 2.64 -5.85 -10.31
N ALA A 287 2.45 -6.01 -9.00
CA ALA A 287 3.21 -5.30 -7.98
C ALA A 287 3.64 -6.29 -6.90
N GLN A 288 4.93 -6.26 -6.54
CA GLN A 288 5.49 -7.10 -5.49
C GLN A 288 4.94 -6.68 -4.14
N ALA A 289 4.37 -7.63 -3.40
CA ALA A 289 3.79 -7.36 -2.09
C ALA A 289 4.85 -7.33 -0.98
N ALA A 290 6.01 -7.96 -1.19
CA ALA A 290 7.06 -8.09 -0.18
C ALA A 290 7.51 -6.75 0.43
N PRO A 291 7.81 -5.69 -0.33
CA PRO A 291 8.26 -4.42 0.25
C PRO A 291 7.20 -3.74 1.12
N ALA A 292 5.91 -3.90 0.78
CA ALA A 292 4.80 -3.31 1.51
C ALA A 292 4.41 -4.12 2.75
N LEU A 293 4.56 -5.45 2.70
CA LEU A 293 4.13 -6.36 3.77
C LEU A 293 5.25 -6.76 4.75
N ALA A 294 6.52 -6.65 4.36
CA ALA A 294 7.65 -6.97 5.23
C ALA A 294 7.64 -6.22 6.58
N PRO A 295 7.31 -4.92 6.65
CA PRO A 295 7.17 -4.21 7.93
C PRO A 295 6.07 -4.80 8.83
N VAL A 296 4.96 -5.26 8.24
CA VAL A 296 3.84 -5.87 8.97
C VAL A 296 4.24 -7.22 9.55
N VAL A 297 4.98 -8.03 8.79
CA VAL A 297 5.53 -9.31 9.27
C VAL A 297 6.48 -9.07 10.46
N ARG A 298 7.39 -8.10 10.34
CA ARG A 298 8.32 -7.75 11.43
C ARG A 298 7.59 -7.26 12.68
N LEU A 299 6.57 -6.41 12.51
CA LEU A 299 5.73 -5.94 13.61
C LEU A 299 5.03 -7.10 14.33
N GLN A 300 4.51 -8.06 13.57
CA GLN A 300 3.81 -9.22 14.12
C GLN A 300 4.75 -10.09 14.97
N TRP A 301 5.96 -10.38 14.49
CA TRP A 301 6.94 -11.15 15.24
C TRP A 301 7.51 -10.40 16.45
N ASN A 302 7.80 -9.11 16.31
CA ASN A 302 8.25 -8.28 17.44
C ASN A 302 7.18 -8.18 18.52
N GLY A 303 5.92 -8.00 18.12
CA GLY A 303 4.78 -7.99 19.04
C GLY A 303 4.59 -9.34 19.72
N ALA A 304 4.67 -10.45 18.99
CA ALA A 304 4.55 -11.79 19.57
C ALA A 304 5.68 -12.10 20.56
N ALA A 305 6.92 -11.70 20.24
CA ALA A 305 8.04 -11.86 21.14
C ALA A 305 7.91 -11.01 22.42
N LEU A 306 7.42 -9.78 22.30
CA LEU A 306 7.11 -8.94 23.46
C LEU A 306 6.02 -9.56 24.34
N LEU A 307 4.96 -10.10 23.75
CA LEU A 307 3.90 -10.80 24.47
C LEU A 307 4.41 -12.08 25.15
N ALA A 308 5.28 -12.83 24.48
CA ALA A 308 5.94 -14.00 25.07
C ALA A 308 6.83 -13.61 26.26
N LEU A 309 7.59 -12.52 26.14
CA LEU A 309 8.40 -11.98 27.23
C LEU A 309 7.53 -11.56 28.43
N LEU A 310 6.43 -10.85 28.17
CA LEU A 310 5.47 -10.46 29.21
C LEU A 310 4.83 -11.68 29.90
N LEU A 311 4.51 -12.73 29.14
CA LEU A 311 3.99 -13.96 29.70
C LEU A 311 5.01 -14.64 30.62
N VAL A 312 6.26 -14.79 30.16
CA VAL A 312 7.36 -15.36 30.97
C VAL A 312 7.58 -14.55 32.24
N LEU A 313 7.58 -13.22 32.13
CA LEU A 313 7.75 -12.33 33.28
C LEU A 313 6.57 -12.47 34.26
N GLY A 314 5.33 -12.54 33.77
CA GLY A 314 4.14 -12.78 34.60
C GLY A 314 4.16 -14.13 35.32
N LEU A 315 4.64 -15.18 34.65
CA LEU A 315 4.84 -16.50 35.25
C LEU A 315 5.93 -16.46 36.33
N LEU A 316 7.07 -15.83 36.03
CA LEU A 316 8.19 -15.67 36.97
C LEU A 316 7.75 -14.89 38.22
N PHE A 317 7.04 -13.76 38.05
CA PHE A 317 6.48 -13.02 39.17
C PHE A 317 5.49 -13.86 39.97
N GLY A 318 4.64 -14.68 39.34
CA GLY A 318 3.75 -15.57 40.09
C GLY A 318 4.45 -16.66 40.88
N VAL A 319 5.63 -17.11 40.44
CA VAL A 319 6.49 -18.01 41.23
C VAL A 319 7.16 -17.26 42.39
N LEU A 320 7.70 -16.07 42.12
CA LEU A 320 8.44 -15.25 43.11
C LEU A 320 7.53 -14.64 44.18
N VAL A 321 6.30 -14.29 43.84
CA VAL A 321 5.28 -13.86 44.81
C VAL A 321 4.96 -15.08 45.68
N ARG A 322 5.66 -15.17 46.80
CA ARG A 322 5.26 -16.04 47.90
C ARG A 322 3.84 -15.64 48.26
N SER A 323 2.96 -16.63 48.36
CA SER A 323 1.69 -16.43 49.05
C SER A 323 2.05 -16.06 50.48
N ALA A 324 2.30 -14.78 50.73
CA ALA A 324 1.93 -14.17 51.98
C ALA A 324 0.41 -14.27 52.00
N GLU A 325 -0.11 -15.49 52.23
CA GLU A 325 -1.13 -15.60 53.22
C GLU A 325 -0.56 -14.80 54.38
N PRO A 326 -1.16 -13.65 54.75
CA PRO A 326 -0.86 -13.14 56.06
C PRO A 326 -1.14 -14.34 56.95
N ALA A 327 -0.08 -14.96 57.50
CA ALA A 327 -0.25 -15.77 58.68
C ALA A 327 -1.16 -14.89 59.53
N PRO A 328 -2.39 -15.32 59.82
CA PRO A 328 -3.33 -14.45 60.52
C PRO A 328 -2.52 -13.95 61.69
N ASP A 329 -2.36 -12.62 61.76
CA ASP A 329 -1.43 -11.96 62.67
C ASP A 329 -2.09 -12.03 64.04
N VAL A 330 -2.31 -13.27 64.48
CA VAL A 330 -2.81 -13.67 65.76
C VAL A 330 -1.57 -13.61 66.61
N PRO A 331 -1.50 -12.64 67.54
CA PRO A 331 -0.41 -12.56 68.50
C PRO A 331 -0.16 -13.95 69.07
N ALA A 332 1.11 -14.36 69.15
CA ALA A 332 1.47 -15.66 69.69
C ALA A 332 0.82 -15.91 71.06
N ASP A 333 0.59 -14.84 71.84
CA ASP A 333 -0.11 -14.87 73.12
C ASP A 333 -1.58 -15.31 73.01
N LEU A 334 -2.29 -14.90 71.95
CA LEU A 334 -3.67 -15.30 71.71
C LEU A 334 -3.77 -16.77 71.29
N LEU A 335 -2.82 -17.23 70.45
CA LEU A 335 -2.69 -18.65 70.09
C LEU A 335 -2.33 -19.49 71.31
N ALA A 336 -1.36 -19.05 72.11
CA ALA A 336 -0.95 -19.74 73.33
C ALA A 336 -2.07 -19.81 74.38
N ALA A 337 -2.85 -18.72 74.54
CA ALA A 337 -4.02 -18.72 75.40
C ALA A 337 -5.08 -19.70 74.90
N ALA A 338 -5.40 -19.68 73.60
CA ALA A 338 -6.35 -20.61 72.99
C ALA A 338 -5.93 -22.08 73.17
N ASP A 339 -4.63 -22.40 73.00
CA ASP A 339 -4.09 -23.76 73.20
C ASP A 339 -4.12 -24.22 74.66
N ARG A 340 -3.94 -23.30 75.62
CA ARG A 340 -4.06 -23.62 77.06
C ARG A 340 -5.53 -23.87 77.43
N ILE A 341 -6.43 -23.01 76.97
CA ILE A 341 -7.87 -23.16 77.16
C ILE A 341 -8.36 -24.47 76.53
N GLY A 342 -7.88 -24.82 75.34
CA GLY A 342 -8.20 -26.08 74.66
C GLY A 342 -7.71 -27.33 75.42
N ARG A 343 -6.65 -27.20 76.23
CA ARG A 343 -6.15 -28.26 77.13
C ARG A 343 -6.87 -28.32 78.48
N GLY A 344 -7.90 -27.51 78.68
CA GLY A 344 -8.70 -27.46 79.91
C GLY A 344 -8.14 -26.52 80.99
N ASP A 345 -7.10 -25.74 80.69
CA ASP A 345 -6.63 -24.69 81.60
C ASP A 345 -7.51 -23.44 81.43
N PHE A 346 -8.68 -23.46 82.07
CA PHE A 346 -9.64 -22.35 82.02
C PHE A 346 -9.21 -21.11 82.84
N ALA A 347 -8.10 -21.21 83.59
CA ALA A 347 -7.52 -20.07 84.28
C ALA A 347 -6.71 -19.18 83.31
N ALA A 348 -6.28 -19.71 82.17
CA ALA A 348 -5.62 -18.92 81.14
C ALA A 348 -6.58 -17.88 80.52
N ARG A 349 -6.21 -16.60 80.61
CA ARG A 349 -6.96 -15.50 79.99
C ARG A 349 -6.22 -15.01 78.75
N ALA A 350 -6.98 -14.80 77.68
CA ALA A 350 -6.52 -14.09 76.50
C ALA A 350 -6.18 -12.63 76.88
N PRO A 351 -5.02 -12.10 76.46
CA PRO A 351 -4.64 -10.72 76.75
C PRO A 351 -5.65 -9.73 76.15
N ALA A 352 -5.91 -8.63 76.86
CA ALA A 352 -6.81 -7.59 76.38
C ALA A 352 -6.17 -6.83 75.21
N MET A 353 -6.59 -7.15 73.99
CA MET A 353 -6.13 -6.49 72.77
C MET A 353 -7.10 -5.39 72.36
N ALA A 354 -6.64 -4.41 71.57
CA ALA A 354 -7.51 -3.39 70.99
C ALA A 354 -8.06 -3.83 69.62
N GLY A 355 -9.16 -3.22 69.19
CA GLY A 355 -9.75 -3.45 67.86
C GLY A 355 -10.31 -4.86 67.65
N LYS A 356 -10.22 -5.38 66.42
CA LYS A 356 -10.82 -6.67 66.03
C LYS A 356 -10.26 -7.86 66.82
N MET A 357 -8.97 -7.81 67.18
CA MET A 357 -8.32 -8.84 68.02
C MET A 357 -8.79 -8.75 69.47
N GLY A 358 -9.15 -7.55 69.94
CA GLY A 358 -9.81 -7.36 71.23
C GLY A 358 -11.16 -8.06 71.32
N THR A 359 -11.96 -7.99 70.26
CA THR A 359 -13.24 -8.69 70.18
C THR A 359 -13.06 -10.21 70.25
N LEU A 360 -12.05 -10.75 69.54
CA LEU A 360 -11.70 -12.17 69.62
C LEU A 360 -11.19 -12.56 71.01
N SER A 361 -10.33 -11.74 71.63
CA SER A 361 -9.81 -11.98 72.99
C SER A 361 -10.94 -11.99 74.02
N ALA A 362 -11.87 -11.03 73.92
CA ALA A 362 -13.02 -10.93 74.81
C ALA A 362 -14.02 -12.08 74.60
N ALA A 363 -14.22 -12.52 73.36
CA ALA A 363 -15.04 -13.68 73.04
C ALA A 363 -14.41 -14.97 73.59
N LEU A 364 -13.08 -15.13 73.43
CA LEU A 364 -12.35 -16.28 73.96
C LEU A 364 -12.39 -16.33 75.50
N ASN A 365 -12.20 -15.19 76.17
CA ASN A 365 -12.33 -15.10 77.63
C ASN A 365 -13.75 -15.42 78.11
N ARG A 366 -14.79 -14.91 77.44
CA ARG A 366 -16.19 -15.24 77.77
C ARG A 366 -16.49 -16.73 77.58
N ALA A 367 -16.01 -17.32 76.49
CA ALA A 367 -16.17 -18.76 76.25
C ALA A 367 -15.46 -19.60 77.33
N THR A 368 -14.27 -19.16 77.75
CA THR A 368 -13.49 -19.81 78.82
C THR A 368 -14.19 -19.73 80.17
N GLU A 369 -14.77 -18.57 80.51
CA GLU A 369 -15.57 -18.38 81.73
C GLU A 369 -16.81 -19.27 81.74
N ALA A 370 -17.54 -19.33 80.62
CA ALA A 370 -18.70 -20.19 80.48
C ALA A 370 -18.33 -21.68 80.61
N ALA A 371 -17.22 -22.11 79.98
CA ALA A 371 -16.73 -23.48 80.07
C ALA A 371 -16.24 -23.84 81.49
N GLY A 372 -15.53 -22.93 82.16
CA GLY A 372 -15.09 -23.13 83.55
C GLY A 372 -16.25 -23.23 84.54
N ALA A 373 -17.32 -22.43 84.34
CA ALA A 373 -18.55 -22.51 85.13
C ALA A 373 -19.30 -23.84 84.90
N ALA A 374 -19.34 -24.32 83.66
CA ALA A 374 -19.94 -25.62 83.33
C ALA A 374 -19.15 -26.81 83.92
N ALA A 375 -17.83 -26.69 84.07
CA ALA A 375 -16.98 -27.73 84.65
C ALA A 375 -17.10 -27.88 86.18
N HIS A 376 -17.53 -26.83 86.90
CA HIS A 376 -17.64 -26.82 88.37
C HIS A 376 -19.09 -26.73 88.88
N GLY A 377 -20.07 -26.60 87.98
CA GLY A 377 -21.47 -26.74 88.32
C GLY A 377 -21.88 -28.22 88.35
N PRO A 378 -22.78 -28.64 89.26
CA PRO A 378 -23.37 -29.97 89.18
C PRO A 378 -24.05 -30.10 87.81
N ALA A 379 -23.66 -31.14 87.06
CA ALA A 379 -24.17 -31.39 85.71
C ALA A 379 -25.70 -31.25 85.68
N PRO A 380 -26.26 -30.23 85.01
CA PRO A 380 -27.70 -30.16 84.83
C PRO A 380 -28.08 -31.32 83.91
N SER A 381 -28.97 -32.17 84.41
CA SER A 381 -29.58 -33.28 83.68
C SER A 381 -30.18 -32.77 82.37
N LEU A 382 -29.55 -33.19 81.27
CA LEU A 382 -29.75 -32.79 79.89
C LEU A 382 -31.05 -33.38 79.28
N THR A 383 -32.17 -33.32 79.99
CA THR A 383 -33.39 -34.06 79.58
C THR A 383 -34.68 -33.26 79.48
N GLN A 384 -34.73 -31.94 79.72
CA GLN A 384 -36.04 -31.25 79.71
C GLN A 384 -36.18 -29.89 79.01
N GLU A 385 -35.11 -29.22 78.56
CA GLU A 385 -35.27 -27.88 77.94
C GLU A 385 -35.05 -27.83 76.41
N PHE A 386 -34.70 -28.94 75.77
CA PHE A 386 -34.50 -28.97 74.30
C PHE A 386 -35.79 -29.15 73.47
N PHE A 387 -36.97 -29.27 74.11
CA PHE A 387 -38.25 -29.50 73.41
C PHE A 387 -39.35 -28.46 73.65
N ALA A 388 -39.06 -27.34 74.31
CA ALA A 388 -40.04 -26.27 74.51
C ALA A 388 -39.72 -25.04 73.64
N ALA A 389 -40.66 -24.72 72.75
CA ALA A 389 -40.77 -23.50 71.94
C ALA A 389 -39.88 -23.38 70.68
N GLN A 390 -40.21 -24.19 69.67
CA GLN A 390 -39.95 -23.83 68.27
C GLN A 390 -40.96 -22.72 67.86
N ALA A 391 -40.54 -21.46 67.99
CA ALA A 391 -41.24 -20.32 67.39
C ALA A 391 -40.85 -20.22 65.90
N PRO A 392 -41.79 -19.91 64.99
CA PRO A 392 -41.56 -19.95 63.55
C PRO A 392 -40.54 -18.90 63.10
N ALA A 393 -39.64 -19.33 62.22
CA ALA A 393 -38.61 -18.51 61.59
C ALA A 393 -39.25 -17.31 60.85
N PRO A 394 -38.72 -16.08 61.02
CA PRO A 394 -39.05 -15.00 60.10
C PRO A 394 -38.48 -15.33 58.72
N GLU A 395 -39.37 -15.33 57.73
CA GLU A 395 -39.05 -15.50 56.31
C GLU A 395 -37.98 -14.48 55.87
N PRO A 396 -37.07 -14.84 54.94
CA PRO A 396 -36.08 -13.91 54.44
C PRO A 396 -36.78 -12.78 53.69
N GLU A 397 -36.68 -11.56 54.24
CA GLU A 397 -37.10 -10.36 53.54
C GLU A 397 -36.42 -10.30 52.17
N SER A 398 -37.24 -10.48 51.13
CA SER A 398 -36.86 -10.27 49.75
C SER A 398 -36.26 -8.88 49.60
N PHE A 399 -34.97 -8.84 49.28
CA PHE A 399 -34.23 -7.62 48.99
C PHE A 399 -34.85 -6.94 47.76
N ARG A 400 -35.79 -6.01 47.97
CA ARG A 400 -36.38 -5.20 46.90
C ARG A 400 -35.38 -4.11 46.50
N LEU A 401 -34.77 -4.28 45.34
CA LEU A 401 -34.04 -3.22 44.66
C LEU A 401 -34.97 -2.00 44.43
N PRO A 402 -34.49 -0.76 44.64
CA PRO A 402 -35.29 0.43 44.35
C PRO A 402 -35.63 0.50 42.85
N PRO A 403 -36.83 0.99 42.48
CA PRO A 403 -37.21 1.13 41.08
C PRO A 403 -36.24 2.07 40.36
N ARG A 404 -35.73 1.58 39.24
CA ARG A 404 -34.87 2.34 38.32
C ARG A 404 -35.65 3.56 37.82
N PRO A 405 -35.10 4.79 37.88
CA PRO A 405 -35.77 5.96 37.32
C PRO A 405 -36.01 5.76 35.81
N PRO A 406 -37.12 6.28 35.26
CA PRO A 406 -37.42 6.15 33.84
C PRO A 406 -36.31 6.82 32.99
N PRO A 407 -35.96 6.24 31.84
CA PRO A 407 -34.98 6.83 30.95
C PRO A 407 -35.47 8.20 30.47
N ALA A 408 -34.58 9.19 30.54
CA ALA A 408 -34.82 10.51 29.95
C ALA A 408 -35.15 10.36 28.44
N PRO A 409 -36.08 11.17 27.91
CA PRO A 409 -36.47 11.10 26.51
C PRO A 409 -35.26 11.39 25.60
N VAL A 410 -34.98 10.45 24.71
CA VAL A 410 -33.99 10.58 23.64
C VAL A 410 -34.44 11.73 22.73
N PRO A 411 -33.61 12.74 22.44
CA PRO A 411 -33.95 13.78 21.48
C PRO A 411 -34.18 13.17 20.09
N PRO A 412 -35.19 13.63 19.34
CA PRO A 412 -35.48 13.10 18.01
C PRO A 412 -34.29 13.34 17.06
N PRO A 413 -34.01 12.41 16.13
CA PRO A 413 -33.01 12.61 15.10
C PRO A 413 -33.39 13.84 14.25
N PRO A 414 -32.42 14.68 13.86
CA PRO A 414 -32.70 15.80 12.96
C PRO A 414 -33.26 15.26 11.65
N ALA A 415 -34.39 15.83 11.27
CA ALA A 415 -35.12 15.51 10.05
C ALA A 415 -34.19 15.57 8.83
N ALA A 416 -34.25 14.51 8.02
CA ALA A 416 -33.81 14.53 6.65
C ALA A 416 -34.55 15.65 5.91
N GLY A 417 -33.83 16.69 5.52
CA GLY A 417 -34.38 17.82 4.79
C GLY A 417 -33.28 18.61 4.09
N ALA A 418 -33.46 18.76 2.78
CA ALA A 418 -32.73 19.64 1.86
C ALA A 418 -31.35 19.16 1.39
N THR A 419 -31.37 18.27 0.39
CA THR A 419 -30.46 18.35 -0.75
C THR A 419 -30.58 19.73 -1.41
N GLN A 420 -29.73 20.68 -0.99
CA GLN A 420 -29.46 21.86 -1.80
C GLN A 420 -28.67 21.41 -3.04
N ARG A 421 -29.36 21.37 -4.18
CA ARG A 421 -28.72 21.43 -5.50
C ARG A 421 -27.94 22.74 -5.56
N LEU A 422 -26.62 22.64 -5.72
CA LEU A 422 -25.80 23.74 -6.20
C LEU A 422 -26.07 23.88 -7.71
N ASP A 423 -26.91 24.85 -8.05
CA ASP A 423 -27.06 25.33 -9.41
C ASP A 423 -25.81 26.13 -9.80
N ALA A 424 -25.12 25.65 -10.84
CA ALA A 424 -23.89 26.20 -11.39
C ALA A 424 -24.15 27.34 -12.40
N SER A 425 -24.99 28.32 -12.02
CA SER A 425 -25.35 29.44 -12.90
C SER A 425 -25.55 30.75 -12.12
N ALA A 426 -24.48 31.29 -11.53
CA ALA A 426 -24.43 32.69 -11.09
C ALA A 426 -23.00 33.14 -10.76
N LEU A 427 -22.12 33.21 -11.77
CA LEU A 427 -20.87 33.97 -11.69
C LEU A 427 -20.81 34.90 -12.91
N GLN A 428 -21.50 36.02 -12.80
CA GLN A 428 -21.36 37.14 -13.73
C GLN A 428 -21.48 38.46 -12.95
N GLY A 429 -20.38 39.22 -12.93
CA GLY A 429 -20.37 40.66 -12.71
C GLY A 429 -20.38 41.13 -11.26
N GLY A 430 -19.27 41.73 -10.81
CA GLY A 430 -19.24 42.48 -9.57
C GLY A 430 -17.84 42.91 -9.16
N ALA A 431 -17.33 43.96 -9.81
CA ALA A 431 -16.18 44.71 -9.34
C ALA A 431 -16.53 45.32 -7.97
N PHE A 432 -15.72 45.05 -6.95
CA PHE A 432 -15.74 45.81 -5.70
C PHE A 432 -14.38 46.41 -5.39
N GLU A 433 -14.46 47.72 -5.27
CA GLU A 433 -13.49 48.75 -4.98
C GLU A 433 -12.87 48.56 -3.58
N ALA A 434 -11.62 48.97 -3.46
CA ALA A 434 -10.77 48.78 -2.30
C ALA A 434 -11.16 49.67 -1.10
N ALA A 435 -11.00 49.15 0.11
CA ALA A 435 -10.90 49.94 1.34
C ALA A 435 -9.66 49.51 2.14
N PRO A 436 -8.89 50.45 2.72
CA PRO A 436 -7.64 50.14 3.44
C PRO A 436 -7.92 49.86 4.92
N VAL A 437 -7.25 48.84 5.48
CA VAL A 437 -7.26 48.53 6.92
C VAL A 437 -5.84 48.75 7.49
N PRO A 438 -5.70 49.43 8.65
CA PRO A 438 -4.40 49.90 9.15
C PRO A 438 -3.57 48.79 9.84
N ALA A 439 -2.26 49.03 9.83
CA ALA A 439 -1.21 48.13 10.30
C ALA A 439 -1.29 47.80 11.80
N ARG A 440 -1.15 46.50 12.11
CA ARG A 440 -0.90 45.99 13.47
C ARG A 440 0.52 45.39 13.52
N PRO A 441 1.35 45.68 14.54
CA PRO A 441 2.69 45.13 14.64
C PRO A 441 2.67 43.64 15.06
N PRO A 442 3.63 42.82 14.60
CA PRO A 442 3.67 41.38 14.90
C PRO A 442 4.26 41.07 16.29
N PRO A 443 3.76 40.04 17.01
CA PRO A 443 4.37 39.55 18.24
C PRO A 443 5.63 38.71 17.96
N ALA A 444 6.60 38.84 18.86
CA ALA A 444 7.86 38.09 18.86
C ALA A 444 7.62 36.59 19.12
N ILE A 445 8.17 35.74 18.25
CA ILE A 445 8.18 34.28 18.39
C ILE A 445 9.41 33.89 19.22
N VAL A 446 9.18 33.35 20.41
CA VAL A 446 10.20 32.69 21.24
C VAL A 446 10.37 31.25 20.74
N PRO A 447 11.58 30.76 20.44
CA PRO A 447 11.78 29.41 19.92
C PRO A 447 11.81 28.36 21.03
N GLU A 448 10.94 27.37 20.92
CA GLU A 448 10.92 26.14 21.71
C GLU A 448 11.98 25.14 21.17
N PRO A 449 12.68 24.36 22.03
CA PRO A 449 13.74 23.45 21.59
C PRO A 449 13.22 22.21 20.84
N PRO A 450 13.96 21.68 19.85
CA PRO A 450 13.44 20.65 18.95
C PRO A 450 13.56 19.24 19.53
N GLN A 451 12.44 18.51 19.49
CA GLN A 451 12.40 17.05 19.61
C GLN A 451 13.12 16.39 18.42
N ALA A 452 13.97 15.41 18.72
CA ALA A 452 14.73 14.63 17.76
C ALA A 452 13.82 13.69 16.94
N ALA A 453 13.91 13.78 15.62
CA ALA A 453 13.24 12.88 14.67
C ALA A 453 14.25 11.85 14.09
N PRO A 454 13.79 10.64 13.69
CA PRO A 454 14.61 9.45 13.48
C PRO A 454 15.56 9.52 12.26
N ALA A 455 16.72 8.90 12.43
CA ALA A 455 17.90 8.97 11.55
C ALA A 455 17.74 8.35 10.14
N ASP A 456 16.69 7.56 9.89
CA ASP A 456 16.57 6.80 8.63
C ASP A 456 16.18 7.64 7.41
N LEU A 457 15.55 8.81 7.60
CA LEU A 457 15.28 9.74 6.48
C LEU A 457 16.49 10.58 6.07
N LEU A 458 17.56 10.61 6.87
CA LEU A 458 18.81 11.33 6.56
C LEU A 458 19.72 10.54 5.62
N GLN A 459 19.63 9.22 5.59
CA GLN A 459 20.57 8.38 4.82
C GLN A 459 20.08 8.05 3.41
N ALA A 460 18.76 8.08 3.16
CA ALA A 460 18.18 7.88 1.84
C ALA A 460 18.34 9.09 0.91
N ALA A 461 18.39 10.31 1.46
CA ALA A 461 18.61 11.55 0.68
C ALA A 461 20.08 11.83 0.34
N ALA A 462 21.03 11.14 0.99
CA ALA A 462 22.47 11.33 0.78
C ALA A 462 23.03 10.52 -0.42
N ARG A 463 22.23 9.68 -1.08
CA ARG A 463 22.68 8.78 -2.15
C ARG A 463 22.21 9.15 -3.56
N THR A 464 21.47 10.24 -3.72
CA THR A 464 21.20 10.80 -5.05
C THR A 464 22.40 11.65 -5.44
N ALA A 465 23.17 11.12 -6.40
CA ALA A 465 24.24 11.75 -7.19
C ALA A 465 24.64 13.17 -6.78
N ALA A 466 25.87 13.34 -6.30
CA ALA A 466 26.49 14.66 -6.17
C ALA A 466 26.58 15.31 -7.56
N PRO A 467 25.78 16.34 -7.86
CA PRO A 467 26.09 17.22 -8.96
C PRO A 467 27.31 18.05 -8.52
N GLU A 468 28.21 18.32 -9.45
CA GLU A 468 29.18 19.42 -9.36
C GLU A 468 28.52 20.67 -8.75
N PRO A 469 29.24 21.54 -8.03
CA PRO A 469 28.66 22.73 -7.42
C PRO A 469 28.18 23.70 -8.50
N GLY A 470 26.96 23.47 -9.03
CA GLY A 470 26.15 24.48 -9.67
C GLY A 470 26.10 25.68 -8.74
N SER A 471 26.14 26.87 -9.30
CA SER A 471 26.22 28.09 -8.50
C SER A 471 25.09 28.08 -7.48
N ASP A 472 25.34 28.56 -6.25
CA ASP A 472 24.31 28.60 -5.20
C ASP A 472 23.01 29.28 -5.69
N GLU A 473 23.11 30.14 -6.71
CA GLU A 473 22.00 30.79 -7.38
C GLU A 473 21.07 29.83 -8.14
N GLU A 474 21.61 28.83 -8.84
CA GLU A 474 20.81 27.82 -9.55
C GLU A 474 20.00 26.98 -8.57
N HIS A 475 20.62 26.57 -7.46
CA HIS A 475 19.94 25.85 -6.39
C HIS A 475 18.82 26.71 -5.77
N TRP A 476 19.06 28.00 -5.56
CA TRP A 476 18.03 28.90 -5.03
C TRP A 476 16.87 29.09 -6.00
N ARG A 477 17.11 29.13 -7.32
CA ARG A 477 16.05 29.20 -8.34
C ARG A 477 15.19 27.94 -8.36
N GLU A 478 15.82 26.78 -8.21
CA GLU A 478 15.11 25.49 -8.13
C GLU A 478 14.21 25.43 -6.89
N VAL A 479 14.76 25.73 -5.71
CA VAL A 479 14.01 25.74 -4.45
C VAL A 479 12.87 26.76 -4.50
N PHE A 480 13.07 27.91 -5.13
CA PHE A 480 12.00 28.91 -5.30
C PHE A 480 10.86 28.39 -6.19
N ARG A 481 11.18 27.75 -7.32
CA ARG A 481 10.18 27.15 -8.22
C ARG A 481 9.38 26.05 -7.49
N ASP A 482 10.05 25.19 -6.74
CA ASP A 482 9.40 24.17 -5.94
C ASP A 482 8.52 24.77 -4.83
N PHE A 483 8.98 25.87 -4.22
CA PHE A 483 8.22 26.57 -3.18
C PHE A 483 6.93 27.17 -3.73
N LEU A 484 6.96 27.81 -4.91
CA LEU A 484 5.76 28.33 -5.56
C LEU A 484 4.78 27.22 -5.94
N ARG A 485 5.28 26.09 -6.44
CA ARG A 485 4.45 24.91 -6.77
C ARG A 485 3.72 24.39 -5.54
N VAL A 486 4.45 24.08 -4.47
CA VAL A 486 3.87 23.52 -3.23
C VAL A 486 2.94 24.52 -2.55
N ARG A 487 3.27 25.82 -2.60
CA ARG A 487 2.42 26.89 -2.07
C ARG A 487 1.10 27.03 -2.82
N GLY A 488 1.13 26.86 -4.15
CA GLY A 488 -0.07 26.78 -4.97
C GLY A 488 -0.94 25.56 -4.64
N GLU A 489 -0.30 24.39 -4.43
CA GLU A 489 -0.99 23.16 -4.01
C GLU A 489 -1.64 23.28 -2.62
N CYS A 490 -1.04 24.07 -1.71
CA CYS A 490 -1.58 24.33 -0.37
C CYS A 490 -2.66 25.43 -0.34
N GLY A 491 -2.96 26.09 -1.48
CA GLY A 491 -3.94 27.18 -1.54
C GLY A 491 -3.50 28.46 -0.84
N GLU A 492 -2.20 28.65 -0.62
CA GLU A 492 -1.66 29.89 -0.05
C GLU A 492 -1.47 30.95 -1.16
N PRO A 493 -1.79 32.24 -0.90
CA PRO A 493 -1.64 33.28 -1.91
C PRO A 493 -0.17 33.42 -2.33
N VAL A 494 0.08 33.36 -3.65
CA VAL A 494 1.43 33.41 -4.25
C VAL A 494 1.82 34.83 -4.65
N GLU A 495 0.86 35.75 -4.71
CA GLU A 495 1.05 37.12 -5.16
C GLU A 495 1.95 37.92 -4.20
N GLY A 496 3.00 38.54 -4.75
CA GLY A 496 3.93 39.41 -4.02
C GLY A 496 5.23 38.76 -3.53
N LEU A 497 5.43 37.46 -3.74
CA LEU A 497 6.70 36.80 -3.43
C LEU A 497 7.65 36.85 -4.64
N THR A 498 8.64 37.74 -4.60
CA THR A 498 9.68 37.82 -5.65
C THR A 498 10.89 36.96 -5.30
N PHE A 499 11.59 36.47 -6.33
CA PHE A 499 12.81 35.67 -6.17
C PHE A 499 13.87 36.41 -5.33
N GLU A 500 14.05 37.71 -5.54
CA GLU A 500 15.02 38.54 -4.80
C GLU A 500 14.80 38.51 -3.28
N ARG A 501 13.55 38.67 -2.83
CA ARG A 501 13.20 38.66 -1.39
C ARG A 501 13.34 37.26 -0.80
N PHE A 502 13.05 36.23 -1.59
CA PHE A 502 13.20 34.84 -1.18
C PHE A 502 14.69 34.46 -1.03
N ARG A 503 15.50 34.86 -2.01
CA ARG A 503 16.96 34.69 -2.03
C ARG A 503 17.61 35.31 -0.81
N GLN A 504 17.32 36.58 -0.54
CA GLN A 504 17.88 37.31 0.61
C GLN A 504 17.59 36.60 1.95
N LYS A 505 16.38 36.05 2.11
CA LYS A 505 16.01 35.26 3.30
C LYS A 505 16.77 33.94 3.39
N LEU A 506 16.95 33.22 2.28
CA LEU A 506 17.71 31.98 2.26
C LEU A 506 19.19 32.21 2.58
N GLU A 507 19.77 33.29 2.06
CA GLU A 507 21.17 33.65 2.31
C GLU A 507 21.41 33.99 3.79
N GLN A 508 20.54 34.80 4.39
CA GLN A 508 20.62 35.15 5.81
C GLN A 508 20.41 33.93 6.72
N ASN A 509 19.50 33.03 6.35
CA ASN A 509 19.27 31.78 7.07
C ASN A 509 20.48 30.83 6.95
N ARG A 510 21.05 30.70 5.76
CA ARG A 510 22.28 29.92 5.53
C ARG A 510 23.44 30.44 6.37
N ALA A 511 23.71 31.75 6.36
CA ALA A 511 24.79 32.34 7.16
C ALA A 511 24.62 32.05 8.66
N THR A 512 23.38 32.14 9.17
CA THR A 512 23.05 31.83 10.56
C THR A 512 23.28 30.35 10.89
N LEU A 513 22.85 29.43 10.01
CA LEU A 513 23.01 28.00 10.21
C LEU A 513 24.46 27.53 10.07
N VAL A 514 25.22 28.10 9.13
CA VAL A 514 26.66 27.86 8.98
C VAL A 514 27.40 28.30 10.24
N ALA A 515 27.12 29.50 10.75
CA ALA A 515 27.71 30.00 12.00
C ALA A 515 27.33 29.14 13.22
N LYS A 516 26.07 28.68 13.30
CA LYS A 516 25.56 27.91 14.44
C LYS A 516 26.05 26.46 14.46
N TYR A 517 26.15 25.82 13.30
CA TYR A 517 26.43 24.38 13.19
C TYR A 517 27.83 24.04 12.63
N GLY A 518 28.61 25.06 12.23
CA GLY A 518 29.97 24.88 11.70
C GLY A 518 30.02 24.04 10.42
N CYS A 519 28.97 24.05 9.60
CA CYS A 519 28.90 23.29 8.36
C CYS A 519 29.41 24.10 7.16
N ARG A 520 29.96 23.43 6.14
CA ARG A 520 30.50 24.09 4.94
C ARG A 520 29.40 24.74 4.11
N THR A 521 28.23 24.10 3.99
CA THR A 521 27.06 24.66 3.31
C THR A 521 25.77 24.06 3.86
N VAL A 522 24.62 24.58 3.43
CA VAL A 522 23.28 24.14 3.84
C VAL A 522 22.42 23.99 2.59
N ARG A 523 21.74 22.84 2.45
CA ARG A 523 20.77 22.60 1.37
C ARG A 523 19.35 22.81 1.89
N PHE A 524 18.52 23.50 1.12
CA PHE A 524 17.12 23.74 1.45
C PHE A 524 16.21 22.82 0.63
N GLN A 525 15.19 22.26 1.27
CA GLN A 525 14.16 21.44 0.62
C GLN A 525 12.76 21.92 1.05
N VAL A 526 11.84 21.99 0.11
CA VAL A 526 10.44 22.38 0.35
C VAL A 526 9.66 21.15 0.83
N TYR A 527 8.85 21.31 1.86
CA TYR A 527 7.95 20.27 2.36
C TYR A 527 6.64 20.88 2.86
N VAL A 528 5.60 20.06 2.99
CA VAL A 528 4.30 20.48 3.54
C VAL A 528 4.23 20.09 5.01
N LYS A 529 3.98 21.06 5.89
CA LYS A 529 3.72 20.83 7.33
C LYS A 529 2.40 21.47 7.70
N GLU A 530 1.46 20.67 8.20
CA GLU A 530 0.15 21.16 8.66
C GLU A 530 -0.64 21.93 7.58
N GLY A 531 -0.52 21.47 6.32
CA GLY A 531 -1.16 22.13 5.17
C GLY A 531 -0.52 23.46 4.77
N LYS A 532 0.64 23.82 5.35
CA LYS A 532 1.42 25.00 4.98
C LYS A 532 2.74 24.64 4.34
N THR A 533 3.20 25.48 3.43
CA THR A 533 4.49 25.28 2.76
C THR A 533 5.63 25.71 3.68
N ALA A 534 6.55 24.78 3.96
CA ALA A 534 7.70 25.00 4.84
C ALA A 534 9.02 24.61 4.15
N LEU A 535 10.14 25.15 4.64
CA LEU A 535 11.48 24.86 4.16
C LEU A 535 12.28 24.12 5.23
N LYS A 536 12.85 22.96 4.88
CA LYS A 536 13.75 22.19 5.73
C LYS A 536 15.18 22.44 5.29
N ALA A 537 16.02 22.86 6.22
CA ALA A 537 17.43 23.06 6.00
C ALA A 537 18.24 21.85 6.47
N THR A 538 19.07 21.28 5.60
CA THR A 538 19.95 20.15 5.91
C THR A 538 21.40 20.62 5.83
N PRO A 539 22.16 20.64 6.94
CA PRO A 539 23.56 21.03 6.92
C PRO A 539 24.40 19.98 6.18
N VAL A 540 25.27 20.44 5.30
CA VAL A 540 26.26 19.61 4.59
C VAL A 540 27.61 19.92 5.21
N ARG A 541 28.17 18.94 5.91
CA ARG A 541 29.48 19.06 6.58
C ARG A 541 30.61 18.91 5.59
#